data_AF-H0TG56-F1
#
_entry.id   AF-H0TG56-F1
#
_cell.length_a   1.000
_cell.length_b   1.000
_cell.length_c   1.000
_cell.angle_alpha   90.00
_cell.angle_beta   90.00
_cell.angle_gamma   90.00
#
_symmetry.space_group_name_H-M   'P 1'
#
loop_
_entity.id
_entity.type
_entity.pdbx_description
1 polymer ?
#
loop_
_entity_poly.entity_id
_entity_poly.type
_entity_poly.pdbx_seq_one_letter_code
_entity_poly.pdbx_strand_id
1 'polypeptide(L)'
;MPRPGITGHDGWVVTEALATALVALEQLPEKHQPRAHMDDLRKLLANGRAPDVVKLHLAQAKCRLCPDRDPLTIYEEYGINSDAYG
;
A
#
# COMPACT_ATOMS: atom_id res chain seq x y z
N MET A 1 7.49 13.41 22.94
CA MET A 1 6.36 14.36 22.95
C MET A 1 5.61 14.23 21.63
N PRO A 2 4.26 14.16 21.61
CA PRO A 2 3.50 14.24 20.38
C PRO A 2 3.78 15.58 19.70
N ARG A 3 4.13 15.57 18.41
CA ARG A 3 4.40 16.81 17.67
C ARG A 3 3.04 17.48 17.40
N PRO A 4 2.86 18.77 17.74
CA PRO A 4 1.63 19.48 17.43
C PRO A 4 1.37 19.41 15.93
N GLY A 5 0.18 18.94 15.54
CA GLY A 5 -0.27 18.87 14.14
C GLY A 5 -0.13 17.52 13.44
N ILE A 6 0.54 16.51 14.03
CA ILE A 6 0.55 15.14 13.49
C ILE A 6 -0.52 14.32 14.23
N THR A 7 -1.64 14.11 13.55
CA THR A 7 -2.76 13.28 13.96
C THR A 7 -2.61 11.84 13.46
N GLY A 8 -3.51 10.95 13.88
CA GLY A 8 -3.62 9.62 13.29
C GLY A 8 -3.89 9.63 11.77
N HIS A 9 -4.47 10.71 11.24
CA HIS A 9 -4.76 10.88 9.81
C HIS A 9 -3.48 11.08 8.98
N ASP A 10 -2.49 11.81 9.49
CA ASP A 10 -1.23 12.03 8.76
C ASP A 10 -0.50 10.72 8.47
N GLY A 11 -0.46 9.82 9.46
CA GLY A 11 0.13 8.50 9.25
C GLY A 11 -0.68 7.62 8.30
N TRP A 12 -2.00 7.86 8.16
CA TRP A 12 -2.84 7.18 7.16
C TRP A 12 -2.47 7.67 5.75
N VAL A 13 -2.44 8.99 5.56
CA VAL A 13 -2.08 9.63 4.28
C VAL A 13 -0.67 9.22 3.83
N VAL A 14 0.30 9.21 4.75
CA VAL A 14 1.68 8.77 4.43
C VAL A 14 1.70 7.29 4.01
N THR A 15 0.97 6.43 4.71
CA THR A 15 0.90 5.00 4.38
C THR A 15 0.30 4.79 2.99
N GLU A 16 -0.79 5.51 2.69
CA GLU A 16 -1.45 5.49 1.39
C GLU A 16 -0.54 5.96 0.26
N ALA A 17 0.21 7.04 0.48
CA ALA A 17 1.16 7.58 -0.49
C ALA A 17 2.31 6.60 -0.77
N LEU A 18 2.89 6.00 0.28
CA LEU A 18 3.97 5.01 0.15
C LEU A 18 3.50 3.74 -0.57
N ALA A 19 2.29 3.24 -0.23
CA ALA A 19 1.69 2.09 -0.90
C ALA A 19 1.44 2.37 -2.39
N THR A 20 0.90 3.55 -2.70
CA THR A 20 0.67 3.98 -4.09
C THR A 20 1.97 4.07 -4.88
N ALA A 21 3.02 4.64 -4.30
CA ALA A 21 4.34 4.72 -4.92
C ALA A 21 4.91 3.33 -5.18
N LEU A 22 4.85 2.42 -4.21
CA LEU A 22 5.36 1.07 -4.37
C LEU A 22 4.65 0.31 -5.49
N VAL A 23 3.32 0.31 -5.51
CA VAL A 23 2.53 -0.37 -6.55
C VAL A 23 2.79 0.24 -7.93
N ALA A 24 2.91 1.57 -8.04
CA ALA A 24 3.25 2.22 -9.30
C ALA A 24 4.64 1.79 -9.83
N LEU A 25 5.63 1.66 -8.94
CA LEU A 25 6.96 1.18 -9.30
C LEU A 25 6.94 -0.29 -9.74
N GLU A 26 6.12 -1.14 -9.11
CA GLU A 26 5.96 -2.55 -9.50
C GLU A 26 5.38 -2.73 -10.91
N GLN A 27 4.66 -1.74 -11.43
CA GLN A 27 4.14 -1.76 -12.81
C GLN A 27 5.18 -1.37 -13.87
N LEU A 28 6.33 -0.82 -13.47
CA LEU A 28 7.39 -0.50 -14.43
C LEU A 28 8.05 -1.80 -14.93
N PRO A 29 8.57 -1.81 -16.18
CA PRO A 29 9.44 -2.89 -16.63
C PRO A 29 10.62 -3.06 -15.66
N GLU A 30 11.01 -4.30 -15.37
CA GLU A 30 11.97 -4.63 -14.31
C GLU A 30 13.27 -3.82 -14.36
N LYS A 31 13.81 -3.57 -15.57
CA LYS A 31 15.02 -2.77 -15.78
C LYS A 31 14.91 -1.30 -15.35
N HIS A 32 13.69 -0.78 -15.18
CA HIS A 32 13.41 0.59 -14.76
C HIS A 32 12.99 0.68 -13.28
N GLN A 33 12.86 -0.45 -12.59
CA GLN A 33 12.47 -0.48 -11.19
C GLN A 33 13.65 -0.04 -10.30
N PRO A 34 13.51 1.05 -9.51
CA PRO A 34 14.55 1.48 -8.59
C PRO A 34 14.53 0.60 -7.33
N ARG A 35 15.10 -0.61 -7.42
CA ARG A 35 15.01 -1.65 -6.38
C ARG A 35 15.35 -1.16 -4.97
N ALA A 36 16.43 -0.37 -4.83
CA ALA A 36 16.82 0.20 -3.55
C ALA A 36 15.72 1.09 -2.93
N HIS A 37 15.10 1.97 -3.72
CA HIS A 37 13.99 2.80 -3.24
C HIS A 37 12.76 1.96 -2.89
N MET A 38 12.45 0.93 -3.68
CA MET A 38 11.33 0.03 -3.40
C MET A 38 11.52 -0.73 -2.08
N ASP A 39 12.74 -1.18 -1.80
CA ASP A 39 13.06 -1.84 -0.53
C ASP A 39 12.91 -0.89 0.66
N ASP A 40 13.31 0.37 0.49
CA ASP A 40 13.10 1.39 1.53
C ASP A 40 11.61 1.72 1.71
N LEU A 41 10.81 1.79 0.64
CA LEU A 41 9.35 1.93 0.73
C LEU A 41 8.71 0.77 1.50
N ARG A 42 9.14 -0.48 1.24
CA ARG A 42 8.67 -1.67 1.98
C ARG A 42 8.98 -1.58 3.46
N LYS A 43 10.20 -1.17 3.83
CA LYS A 43 10.59 -0.96 5.23
C LYS A 43 9.79 0.16 5.89
N LEU A 44 9.56 1.28 5.20
CA LEU A 44 8.77 2.39 5.72
C LEU A 44 7.33 1.98 5.97
N LEU A 45 6.71 1.23 5.06
CA LEU A 45 5.37 0.68 5.24
C LEU A 45 5.30 -0.28 6.43
N ALA A 46 6.25 -1.23 6.52
CA ALA A 46 6.29 -2.21 7.62
C ALA A 46 6.46 -1.58 9.01
N ASN A 47 7.19 -0.46 9.10
CA ASN A 47 7.38 0.25 10.37
C ASN A 47 6.28 1.28 10.67
N GLY A 48 5.49 1.68 9.67
CA GLY A 48 4.53 2.77 9.80
C GLY A 48 3.18 2.35 10.40
N ARG A 49 2.70 1.14 10.10
CA ARG A 49 1.35 0.66 10.45
C ARG A 49 1.28 -0.85 10.64
N ALA A 50 0.16 -1.32 11.20
CA ALA A 50 -0.15 -2.74 11.29
C ALA A 50 -0.20 -3.40 9.89
N PRO A 51 0.23 -4.67 9.75
CA PRO A 51 0.30 -5.35 8.46
C PRO A 51 -1.01 -5.33 7.66
N ASP A 52 -2.16 -5.48 8.32
CA ASP A 52 -3.46 -5.54 7.64
C ASP A 52 -3.87 -4.18 7.06
N VAL A 53 -3.49 -3.07 7.72
CA VAL A 53 -3.67 -1.71 7.20
C VAL A 53 -2.80 -1.49 5.97
N VAL A 54 -1.54 -1.96 5.99
CA VAL A 54 -0.64 -1.87 4.85
C VAL A 54 -1.18 -2.66 3.65
N LYS A 55 -1.64 -3.90 3.87
CA LYS A 55 -2.27 -4.73 2.82
C LYS A 55 -3.47 -4.03 2.19
N LEU A 56 -4.34 -3.44 3.00
CA LEU A 56 -5.51 -2.69 2.52
C LEU A 56 -5.10 -1.54 1.60
N HIS A 57 -4.10 -0.74 2.00
CA HIS A 57 -3.63 0.37 1.18
C HIS A 57 -2.95 -0.08 -0.11
N LEU A 58 -2.20 -1.18 -0.10
CA LEU A 58 -1.61 -1.76 -1.31
C LEU A 58 -2.69 -2.25 -2.28
N ALA A 59 -3.72 -2.93 -1.78
CA ALA A 59 -4.86 -3.35 -2.58
C ALA A 59 -5.60 -2.16 -3.19
N GLN A 60 -5.92 -1.15 -2.38
CA GLN A 60 -6.57 0.08 -2.84
C GLN A 60 -5.74 0.83 -3.88
N ALA A 61 -4.42 0.91 -3.69
CA ALA A 61 -3.51 1.51 -4.68
C ALA A 61 -3.54 0.74 -6.00
N LYS A 62 -3.52 -0.60 -5.96
CA LYS A 62 -3.58 -1.44 -7.16
C LYS A 62 -4.92 -1.32 -7.89
N CYS A 63 -6.04 -1.26 -7.17
CA CYS A 63 -7.35 -0.97 -7.78
C CYS A 63 -7.35 0.37 -8.54
N ARG A 64 -6.75 1.42 -7.97
CA ARG A 64 -6.67 2.74 -8.62
C ARG A 64 -5.76 2.75 -9.84
N LEU A 65 -4.63 2.03 -9.77
CA LEU A 65 -3.61 2.02 -10.83
C LEU A 65 -3.88 0.96 -11.92
N CYS A 66 -4.81 0.04 -11.69
CA CYS A 66 -5.23 -1.00 -12.63
C CYS A 66 -6.77 -1.04 -12.74
N PRO A 67 -7.43 0.01 -13.26
CA PRO A 67 -8.89 0.14 -13.21
C PRO A 67 -9.65 -0.93 -14.00
N ASP A 68 -8.99 -1.60 -14.95
CA ASP A 68 -9.60 -2.68 -15.76
C ASP A 68 -9.60 -4.05 -15.06
N ARG A 69 -8.89 -4.17 -13.93
CA ARG A 69 -8.85 -5.40 -13.15
C ARG A 69 -10.02 -5.44 -12.17
N ASP A 70 -10.59 -6.63 -11.99
CA ASP A 70 -11.61 -6.86 -10.98
C ASP A 70 -11.07 -6.52 -9.57
N PRO A 71 -11.69 -5.58 -8.83
CA PRO A 71 -11.25 -5.19 -7.50
C PRO A 71 -11.25 -6.35 -6.50
N LEU A 72 -12.20 -7.29 -6.60
CA LEU A 72 -12.29 -8.41 -5.65
C LEU A 72 -11.06 -9.31 -5.79
N THR A 73 -10.71 -9.67 -7.03
CA THR A 73 -9.48 -10.41 -7.33
C THR A 73 -8.23 -9.68 -6.78
N ILE A 74 -8.18 -8.35 -6.86
CA ILE A 74 -7.08 -7.57 -6.27
C ILE A 74 -7.05 -7.71 -4.74
N TYR A 75 -8.18 -7.58 -4.06
CA TYR A 75 -8.22 -7.71 -2.60
C TYR A 75 -7.78 -9.11 -2.14
N GLU A 76 -8.18 -10.16 -2.86
CA GLU A 76 -7.75 -11.54 -2.61
C GLU A 76 -6.23 -11.73 -2.74
N GLU A 77 -5.57 -11.08 -3.72
CA GLU A 77 -4.10 -11.10 -3.85
C GLU A 77 -3.37 -10.60 -2.60
N TYR A 78 -4.01 -9.70 -1.85
CA TYR A 78 -3.50 -9.17 -0.58
C TYR A 78 -4.04 -9.91 0.65
N GLY A 79 -4.78 -11.00 0.46
CA GLY A 79 -5.36 -11.83 1.52
C GLY A 79 -6.54 -11.17 2.23
N ILE A 80 -7.27 -10.27 1.54
CA ILE A 80 -8.44 -9.58 2.06
C ILE A 80 -9.67 -10.22 1.41
N ASN A 81 -10.27 -11.19 2.12
CA ASN A 81 -11.45 -11.90 1.64
C ASN A 81 -12.70 -11.38 2.36
N SER A 82 -13.81 -11.29 1.64
CA SER A 82 -15.13 -10.92 2.19
C SER A 82 -15.60 -11.86 3.31
N ASP A 83 -15.15 -13.11 3.26
CA ASP A 83 -15.57 -14.18 4.19
C ASP A 83 -14.98 -14.03 5.59
N ALA A 84 -14.07 -13.08 5.80
CA ALA A 84 -13.52 -12.73 7.12
C ALA A 84 -14.49 -11.91 7.99
N TYR A 85 -15.66 -11.53 7.45
CA TYR A 85 -16.73 -10.79 8.14
C TYR A 85 -18.07 -11.57 8.17
N GLY A 86 -18.00 -12.89 8.26
CA GLY A 86 -19.16 -13.75 8.55
C GLY A 86 -19.66 -13.61 9.99
#